data_AF-A0A5J4S1Y2-F1
#
_entry.id   AF-A0A5J4S1Y2-F1
#
_cell.length_a   1.000
_cell.length_b   1.000
_cell.length_c   1.000
_cell.angle_alpha   90.00
_cell.angle_beta   90.00
_cell.angle_gamma   90.00
#
_symmetry.space_group_name_H-M   'P 1'
#
loop_
_entity.id
_entity.type
_entity.pdbx_description
1 polymer ?
#
loop_
_entity_poly.entity_id
_entity_poly.type
_entity_poly.pdbx_seq_one_letter_code
_entity_poly.pdbx_strand_id
1 'polypeptide(L)'
;MKTRILFFFLIVFCFVISGTAQTVQTNKHAKATLYPSYKGLIMAGYQGWFRVSESGTMYPDETKVRIDMWPDVSEYEKTYPTGLKLADGSVARFFSSTDKSTIDLHFKWMKDYGLDGVFMQRFFNTTRTVESRKNSSIILDYAMKAASVNNRAIAVMYDLSGLKRSDEDCSSIIEDWKFLVDQIKVTDQSGTKTYLHHNGKPVVAIWGIGFPDRPYDIRNIGFDHLIDFLKNDPQYGGCAVMLGVPTFWRDLNADCVHDPYLHELIKMTDIILPWMVQRFTPLIHNDMDRYRDMIIDDIKWCREAGIDYVPCVCPGFSWHNLSRFEFPDDVKPLGSIPRQGGRFYWQQLSTAMLAGAEMIYVAMFDEVNEGTAIFKVTDNPPRSEVAKFVDMDGKPSDWYLWLTGEAAKILRKEKPLNLKIPQR
;
A
#
# COMPACT_ATOMS: atom_id res chain seq x y z
N MET A 1 49.55 87.35 -11.37
CA MET A 1 48.23 86.77 -11.71
C MET A 1 48.43 85.34 -12.17
N LYS A 2 48.23 84.36 -11.30
CA LYS A 2 48.40 82.93 -11.60
C LYS A 2 47.10 82.20 -11.28
N THR A 3 46.46 81.74 -12.34
CA THR A 3 45.26 80.91 -12.39
C THR A 3 45.50 79.60 -11.67
N ARG A 4 44.66 79.25 -10.68
CA ARG A 4 44.63 77.90 -10.08
C ARG A 4 43.33 77.22 -10.44
N ILE A 5 43.51 76.10 -11.13
CA ILE A 5 42.51 75.14 -11.62
C ILE A 5 41.95 74.37 -10.42
N LEU A 6 40.62 74.29 -10.32
CA LEU A 6 39.92 73.48 -9.32
C LEU A 6 39.54 72.14 -9.98
N PHE A 7 40.21 71.05 -9.58
CA PHE A 7 39.84 69.69 -9.97
C PHE A 7 38.83 69.13 -8.96
N PHE A 8 37.62 68.81 -9.43
CA PHE A 8 36.61 68.05 -8.71
C PHE A 8 36.93 66.55 -8.85
N PHE A 9 37.22 65.85 -7.75
CA PHE A 9 37.26 64.39 -7.70
C PHE A 9 35.89 63.87 -7.26
N LEU A 10 35.18 63.22 -8.18
CA LEU A 10 33.95 62.47 -7.90
C LEU A 10 34.36 61.03 -7.57
N ILE A 11 34.27 60.63 -6.30
CA ILE A 11 34.48 59.23 -5.90
C ILE A 11 33.15 58.50 -6.07
N VAL A 12 33.06 57.65 -7.10
CA VAL A 12 31.96 56.70 -7.29
C VAL A 12 32.29 55.44 -6.50
N PHE A 13 31.54 55.18 -5.43
CA PHE A 13 31.63 53.93 -4.67
C PHE A 13 30.72 52.89 -5.34
N CYS A 14 31.29 52.01 -6.17
CA CYS A 14 30.59 50.84 -6.69
C CYS A 14 30.52 49.77 -5.59
N PHE A 15 29.37 49.65 -4.92
CA PHE A 15 29.04 48.45 -4.14
C PHE A 15 28.78 47.30 -5.11
N VAL A 16 29.76 46.42 -5.28
CA VAL A 16 29.54 45.09 -5.88
C VAL A 16 28.86 44.25 -4.81
N ILE A 17 27.53 44.17 -4.86
CA ILE A 17 26.77 43.15 -4.14
C ILE A 17 27.04 41.84 -4.89
N SER A 18 28.01 41.07 -4.41
CA SER A 18 28.16 39.66 -4.74
C SER A 18 26.95 38.92 -4.17
N GLY A 19 25.84 38.95 -4.89
CA GLY A 19 24.69 38.10 -4.65
C GLY A 19 25.10 36.67 -4.92
N THR A 20 25.55 35.95 -3.89
CA THR A 20 25.44 34.51 -3.88
C THR A 20 23.95 34.22 -3.92
N ALA A 21 23.44 33.84 -5.10
CA ALA A 21 22.14 33.22 -5.20
C ALA A 21 22.22 31.92 -4.40
N GLN A 22 21.89 31.99 -3.10
CA GLN A 22 21.39 30.83 -2.39
C GLN A 22 20.13 30.43 -3.15
N THR A 23 20.29 29.46 -4.04
CA THR A 23 19.16 28.70 -4.57
C THR A 23 18.44 28.19 -3.34
N VAL A 24 17.33 28.82 -2.99
CA VAL A 24 16.40 28.29 -1.99
C VAL A 24 16.08 26.89 -2.50
N GLN A 25 16.62 25.87 -1.84
CA GLN A 25 16.33 24.48 -2.17
C GLN A 25 14.84 24.31 -1.91
N THR A 26 14.08 24.34 -3.01
CA THR A 26 12.63 24.22 -2.96
C THR A 26 12.31 22.74 -2.85
N ASN A 27 11.41 22.42 -1.92
CA ASN A 27 10.84 21.09 -1.80
C ASN A 27 10.26 20.64 -3.15
N LYS A 28 10.55 19.41 -3.55
CA LYS A 28 10.24 18.86 -4.89
C LYS A 28 8.80 18.33 -5.02
N HIS A 29 8.01 18.34 -3.96
CA HIS A 29 6.65 17.82 -3.96
C HIS A 29 5.63 18.83 -4.50
N ALA A 30 4.57 18.34 -5.16
CA ALA A 30 3.46 19.18 -5.56
C ALA A 30 2.81 19.82 -4.32
N LYS A 31 2.45 21.10 -4.42
CA LYS A 31 1.77 21.82 -3.33
C LYS A 31 0.30 21.45 -3.18
N ALA A 32 -0.31 20.85 -4.20
CA ALA A 32 -1.72 20.53 -4.25
C ALA A 32 -1.93 19.15 -4.90
N THR A 33 -2.98 18.48 -4.43
CA THR A 33 -3.44 17.17 -4.91
C THR A 33 -4.95 17.11 -4.76
N LEU A 34 -5.62 16.26 -5.55
CA LEU A 34 -7.03 15.93 -5.35
C LEU A 34 -7.30 15.26 -4.01
N TYR A 35 -6.27 14.68 -3.38
CA TYR A 35 -6.38 13.93 -2.12
C TYR A 35 -5.50 14.57 -1.03
N PRO A 36 -5.87 15.76 -0.50
CA PRO A 36 -5.06 16.51 0.46
C PRO A 36 -5.00 15.87 1.86
N SER A 37 -5.88 14.90 2.13
CA SER A 37 -5.93 14.14 3.37
C SER A 37 -6.32 12.69 3.10
N TYR A 38 -5.77 11.76 3.89
CA TYR A 38 -6.23 10.37 3.93
C TYR A 38 -7.55 10.23 4.70
N LYS A 39 -7.88 11.16 5.60
CA LYS A 39 -9.15 11.14 6.33
C LYS A 39 -10.34 11.19 5.36
N GLY A 40 -11.29 10.28 5.56
CA GLY A 40 -12.45 10.07 4.72
C GLY A 40 -12.25 9.03 3.62
N LEU A 41 -11.06 8.45 3.44
CA LEU A 41 -10.78 7.54 2.34
C LEU A 41 -10.56 6.09 2.79
N ILE A 42 -10.96 5.16 1.91
CA ILE A 42 -10.60 3.75 1.98
C ILE A 42 -9.57 3.46 0.90
N MET A 43 -8.34 3.14 1.30
CA MET A 43 -7.24 2.82 0.39
C MET A 43 -6.88 1.34 0.48
N ALA A 44 -6.59 0.69 -0.64
CA ALA A 44 -6.15 -0.70 -0.65
C ALA A 44 -4.64 -0.83 -0.88
N GLY A 45 -4.00 -1.87 -0.35
CA GLY A 45 -2.66 -2.25 -0.79
C GLY A 45 -2.67 -2.83 -2.20
N TYR A 46 -1.64 -2.57 -2.99
CA TYR A 46 -1.50 -3.07 -4.35
C TYR A 46 -0.08 -3.57 -4.60
N GLN A 47 0.07 -4.85 -4.94
CA GLN A 47 1.39 -5.47 -5.11
C GLN A 47 1.90 -5.39 -6.55
N GLY A 48 1.07 -5.72 -7.53
CA GLY A 48 1.46 -5.70 -8.94
C GLY A 48 2.59 -6.68 -9.28
N TRP A 49 2.65 -7.86 -8.66
CA TRP A 49 3.81 -8.75 -8.78
C TRP A 49 3.59 -10.02 -9.61
N PHE A 50 2.41 -10.22 -10.22
CA PHE A 50 2.16 -11.38 -11.06
C PHE A 50 2.78 -11.17 -12.44
N ARG A 51 3.88 -11.86 -12.72
CA ARG A 51 4.68 -11.65 -13.94
C ARG A 51 4.65 -12.89 -14.80
N VAL A 52 4.35 -12.71 -16.08
CA VAL A 52 4.54 -13.75 -17.09
C VAL A 52 6.00 -14.20 -17.13
N SER A 53 6.20 -15.51 -17.21
CA SER A 53 7.53 -16.10 -17.40
C SER A 53 8.09 -15.77 -18.79
N GLU A 54 9.38 -16.00 -18.98
CA GLU A 54 10.02 -15.89 -20.31
C GLU A 54 9.39 -16.82 -21.35
N SER A 55 8.80 -17.96 -20.92
CA SER A 55 8.10 -18.89 -21.80
C SER A 55 6.69 -18.44 -22.20
N GLY A 56 6.22 -17.28 -21.72
CA GLY A 56 4.89 -16.76 -22.03
C GLY A 56 3.74 -17.53 -21.36
N THR A 57 4.04 -18.38 -20.37
CA THR A 57 3.05 -19.25 -19.69
C THR A 57 3.02 -18.95 -18.20
N MET A 58 1.85 -18.59 -17.67
CA MET A 58 1.64 -18.39 -16.24
C MET A 58 1.37 -19.74 -15.56
N TYR A 59 2.00 -20.02 -14.41
CA TYR A 59 1.77 -21.27 -13.67
C TYR A 59 1.78 -22.54 -14.58
N PRO A 60 2.91 -22.84 -15.28
CA PRO A 60 2.98 -23.95 -16.22
C PRO A 60 2.85 -25.33 -15.54
N ASP A 61 3.05 -25.39 -14.24
CA ASP A 61 3.10 -26.60 -13.42
C ASP A 61 2.17 -26.44 -12.23
N GLU A 62 1.09 -27.22 -12.20
CA GLU A 62 0.09 -27.18 -11.13
C GLU A 62 0.68 -27.53 -9.76
N THR A 63 1.79 -28.28 -9.71
CA THR A 63 2.47 -28.64 -8.47
C THR A 63 3.23 -27.49 -7.84
N LYS A 64 3.40 -26.37 -8.57
CA LYS A 64 4.12 -25.16 -8.15
C LYS A 64 3.22 -23.95 -7.95
N VAL A 65 1.90 -24.11 -8.09
CA VAL A 65 0.93 -23.04 -7.83
C VAL A 65 0.99 -22.67 -6.34
N ARG A 66 1.05 -21.36 -6.07
CA ARG A 66 1.08 -20.76 -4.72
C ARG A 66 -0.02 -19.72 -4.52
N ILE A 67 -1.00 -19.70 -5.42
CA ILE A 67 -2.15 -18.79 -5.36
C ILE A 67 -3.40 -19.54 -4.96
N ASP A 68 -4.25 -18.92 -4.15
CA ASP A 68 -5.47 -19.54 -3.64
C ASP A 68 -6.73 -18.95 -4.26
N MET A 69 -6.64 -17.84 -4.98
CA MET A 69 -7.74 -17.25 -5.75
C MET A 69 -7.39 -17.20 -7.23
N TRP A 70 -8.40 -17.31 -8.10
CA TRP A 70 -8.21 -17.18 -9.54
C TRP A 70 -8.89 -15.91 -10.09
N PRO A 71 -8.14 -14.96 -10.65
CA PRO A 71 -8.71 -13.72 -11.21
C PRO A 71 -9.77 -14.00 -12.28
N ASP A 72 -10.80 -13.18 -12.31
CA ASP A 72 -11.73 -13.13 -13.45
C ASP A 72 -11.04 -12.37 -14.59
N VAL A 73 -10.59 -13.12 -15.60
CA VAL A 73 -9.79 -12.55 -16.69
C VAL A 73 -10.62 -12.08 -17.89
N SER A 74 -11.95 -12.06 -17.79
CA SER A 74 -12.85 -11.80 -18.93
C SER A 74 -12.73 -10.41 -19.54
N GLU A 75 -12.34 -9.40 -18.74
CA GLU A 75 -12.19 -8.01 -19.18
C GLU A 75 -10.75 -7.62 -19.57
N TYR A 76 -9.77 -8.52 -19.38
CA TYR A 76 -8.38 -8.20 -19.67
C TYR A 76 -8.11 -8.27 -21.18
N GLU A 77 -7.52 -7.21 -21.72
CA GLU A 77 -7.08 -7.15 -23.12
C GLU A 77 -6.03 -8.24 -23.43
N LYS A 78 -5.13 -8.48 -22.48
CA LYS A 78 -4.06 -9.47 -22.59
C LYS A 78 -4.13 -10.46 -21.44
N THR A 79 -4.02 -11.73 -21.80
CA THR A 79 -3.97 -12.85 -20.86
C THR A 79 -3.00 -13.88 -21.40
N TYR A 80 -2.54 -14.77 -20.53
CA TYR A 80 -1.54 -15.79 -20.83
C TYR A 80 -2.09 -17.17 -20.50
N PRO A 81 -1.76 -18.20 -21.30
CA PRO A 81 -2.14 -19.56 -21.00
C PRO A 81 -1.47 -20.04 -19.71
N THR A 82 -2.08 -21.05 -19.08
CA THR A 82 -1.50 -21.74 -17.93
C THR A 82 -1.40 -23.24 -18.16
N GLY A 83 -0.72 -23.95 -17.24
CA GLY A 83 -0.71 -25.41 -17.22
C GLY A 83 -2.04 -26.03 -16.76
N LEU A 84 -2.97 -25.22 -16.26
CA LEU A 84 -4.23 -25.69 -15.66
C LEU A 84 -5.39 -25.67 -16.67
N LYS A 85 -6.43 -26.46 -16.37
CA LYS A 85 -7.64 -26.57 -17.19
C LYS A 85 -8.88 -26.11 -16.41
N LEU A 86 -9.81 -25.47 -17.11
CA LEU A 86 -11.14 -25.20 -16.58
C LEU A 86 -11.99 -26.49 -16.58
N ALA A 87 -13.16 -26.42 -15.95
CA ALA A 87 -14.09 -27.55 -15.85
C ALA A 87 -14.54 -28.11 -17.21
N ASP A 88 -14.57 -27.27 -18.25
CA ASP A 88 -14.94 -27.63 -19.63
C ASP A 88 -13.75 -28.19 -20.45
N GLY A 89 -12.56 -28.32 -19.84
CA GLY A 89 -11.34 -28.80 -20.49
C GLY A 89 -10.56 -27.72 -21.27
N SER A 90 -11.06 -26.49 -21.34
CA SER A 90 -10.33 -25.37 -21.94
C SER A 90 -9.13 -24.97 -21.07
N VAL A 91 -8.14 -24.31 -21.68
CA VAL A 91 -6.93 -23.85 -20.96
C VAL A 91 -7.30 -22.67 -20.07
N ALA A 92 -7.03 -22.79 -18.77
CA ALA A 92 -7.17 -21.67 -17.85
C ALA A 92 -6.16 -20.56 -18.19
N ARG A 93 -6.58 -19.31 -18.06
CA ARG A 93 -5.78 -18.13 -18.42
C ARG A 93 -5.58 -17.22 -17.22
N PHE A 94 -4.50 -16.45 -17.24
CA PHE A 94 -4.12 -15.52 -16.16
C PHE A 94 -3.61 -14.19 -16.74
N PHE A 95 -3.70 -13.09 -15.98
CA PHE A 95 -3.20 -11.78 -16.41
C PHE A 95 -1.71 -11.58 -16.09
N SER A 96 -1.06 -10.53 -16.61
CA SER A 96 0.26 -10.10 -16.12
C SER A 96 0.18 -8.67 -15.58
N SER A 97 0.73 -8.45 -14.38
CA SER A 97 0.90 -7.12 -13.77
C SER A 97 1.89 -6.24 -14.55
N THR A 98 2.70 -6.82 -15.44
CA THR A 98 3.62 -6.06 -16.30
C THR A 98 2.94 -5.45 -17.52
N ASP A 99 1.71 -5.83 -17.84
CA ASP A 99 0.97 -5.24 -18.94
C ASP A 99 0.35 -3.91 -18.52
N LYS A 100 0.58 -2.86 -19.31
CA LYS A 100 -0.06 -1.56 -19.07
C LYS A 100 -1.59 -1.67 -19.06
N SER A 101 -2.18 -2.47 -19.95
CA SER A 101 -3.63 -2.64 -20.05
C SER A 101 -4.24 -3.28 -18.80
N THR A 102 -3.51 -4.16 -18.10
CA THR A 102 -3.90 -4.68 -16.78
C THR A 102 -4.04 -3.54 -15.77
N ILE A 103 -3.00 -2.70 -15.65
CA ILE A 103 -2.99 -1.60 -14.68
C ILE A 103 -4.08 -0.57 -15.01
N ASP A 104 -4.23 -0.22 -16.30
CA ASP A 104 -5.30 0.68 -16.75
C ASP A 104 -6.69 0.14 -16.38
N LEU A 105 -6.94 -1.16 -16.57
CA LEU A 105 -8.20 -1.82 -16.21
C LEU A 105 -8.45 -1.79 -14.70
N HIS A 106 -7.43 -2.08 -13.89
CA HIS A 106 -7.57 -2.06 -12.43
C HIS A 106 -7.97 -0.67 -11.91
N PHE A 107 -7.35 0.39 -12.41
CA PHE A 107 -7.71 1.77 -12.04
C PHE A 107 -9.07 2.21 -12.61
N LYS A 108 -9.46 1.69 -13.79
CA LYS A 108 -10.81 1.85 -14.31
C LYS A 108 -11.84 1.21 -13.38
N TRP A 109 -11.60 -0.01 -12.90
CA TRP A 109 -12.47 -0.63 -11.89
C TRP A 109 -12.53 0.21 -10.60
N MET A 110 -11.40 0.70 -10.09
CA MET A 110 -11.42 1.58 -8.91
C MET A 110 -12.34 2.78 -9.11
N LYS A 111 -12.31 3.41 -10.30
CA LYS A 111 -13.23 4.50 -10.65
C LYS A 111 -14.68 4.03 -10.72
N ASP A 112 -14.96 2.96 -11.46
CA ASP A 112 -16.32 2.48 -11.75
C ASP A 112 -17.04 2.04 -10.47
N TYR A 113 -16.33 1.43 -9.53
CA TYR A 113 -16.87 0.98 -8.25
C TYR A 113 -16.73 2.02 -7.13
N GLY A 114 -16.07 3.16 -7.37
CA GLY A 114 -15.97 4.25 -6.40
C GLY A 114 -14.96 4.01 -5.26
N LEU A 115 -13.92 3.22 -5.51
CA LEU A 115 -12.77 3.07 -4.60
C LEU A 115 -11.93 4.36 -4.63
N ASP A 116 -11.39 4.76 -3.48
CA ASP A 116 -10.62 6.01 -3.39
C ASP A 116 -9.25 5.89 -4.04
N GLY A 117 -8.53 4.78 -3.81
CA GLY A 117 -7.23 4.56 -4.40
C GLY A 117 -6.42 3.44 -3.75
N VAL A 118 -5.10 3.47 -3.97
CA VAL A 118 -4.18 2.41 -3.52
C VAL A 118 -2.85 2.89 -2.98
N PHE A 119 -2.26 2.09 -2.09
CA PHE A 119 -0.84 2.12 -1.76
C PHE A 119 -0.09 1.10 -2.62
N MET A 120 0.78 1.58 -3.51
CA MET A 120 1.63 0.74 -4.37
C MET A 120 2.80 0.20 -3.55
N GLN A 121 2.84 -1.12 -3.37
CA GLN A 121 3.84 -1.79 -2.58
C GLN A 121 5.18 -1.86 -3.33
N ARG A 122 6.26 -1.58 -2.61
CA ARG A 122 7.62 -1.53 -3.11
C ARG A 122 8.55 -2.25 -2.13
N PHE A 123 8.87 -3.50 -2.45
CA PHE A 123 9.71 -4.36 -1.61
C PHE A 123 11.15 -3.87 -1.54
N PHE A 124 11.77 -4.05 -0.38
CA PHE A 124 13.16 -3.66 -0.10
C PHE A 124 14.15 -4.18 -1.14
N ASN A 125 13.92 -5.39 -1.66
CA ASN A 125 14.78 -5.98 -2.70
C ASN A 125 14.93 -5.09 -3.94
N THR A 126 13.95 -4.23 -4.23
CA THR A 126 13.94 -3.35 -5.41
C THR A 126 14.71 -2.05 -5.21
N THR A 127 15.14 -1.73 -3.98
CA THR A 127 15.82 -0.47 -3.66
C THR A 127 17.34 -0.56 -3.76
N ARG A 128 17.90 -1.78 -3.85
CA ARG A 128 19.35 -2.05 -3.72
C ARG A 128 20.22 -1.37 -4.76
N THR A 129 19.84 -1.42 -6.03
CA THR A 129 20.66 -0.95 -7.15
C THR A 129 19.86 -0.06 -8.09
N VAL A 130 20.52 0.86 -8.78
CA VAL A 130 19.88 1.72 -9.80
C VAL A 130 19.06 0.90 -10.80
N GLU A 131 19.58 -0.25 -11.21
CA GLU A 131 18.89 -1.15 -12.14
C GLU A 131 17.63 -1.78 -11.54
N SER A 132 17.71 -2.29 -10.31
CA SER A 132 16.53 -2.81 -9.61
C SER A 132 15.45 -1.74 -9.40
N ARG A 133 15.86 -0.49 -9.14
CA ARG A 133 14.94 0.64 -8.97
C ARG A 133 14.21 0.97 -10.27
N LYS A 134 14.93 1.01 -11.40
CA LYS A 134 14.36 1.23 -12.73
C LYS A 134 13.37 0.12 -13.12
N ASN A 135 13.80 -1.13 -13.03
CA ASN A 135 12.99 -2.27 -13.48
C ASN A 135 11.72 -2.47 -12.65
N SER A 136 11.78 -2.19 -11.36
CA SER A 136 10.60 -2.25 -10.48
C SER A 136 9.65 -1.06 -10.66
N SER A 137 10.10 0.06 -11.22
CA SER A 137 9.29 1.29 -11.35
C SER A 137 8.35 1.28 -12.56
N ILE A 138 8.45 0.30 -13.46
CA ILE A 138 7.59 0.21 -14.65
C ILE A 138 6.11 0.17 -14.26
N ILE A 139 5.76 -0.67 -13.28
CA ILE A 139 4.38 -0.85 -12.84
C ILE A 139 3.89 0.39 -12.09
N LEU A 140 4.76 1.01 -11.30
CA LEU A 140 4.47 2.28 -10.62
C LEU A 140 4.22 3.41 -11.64
N ASP A 141 5.01 3.53 -12.69
CA ASP A 141 4.80 4.53 -13.76
C ASP A 141 3.45 4.34 -14.46
N TYR A 142 3.07 3.10 -14.77
CA TYR A 142 1.74 2.79 -15.31
C TYR A 142 0.63 3.17 -14.33
N ALA A 143 0.79 2.81 -13.06
CA ALA A 143 -0.18 3.12 -12.01
C ALA A 143 -0.34 4.63 -11.80
N MET A 144 0.74 5.41 -11.78
CA MET A 144 0.70 6.87 -11.66
C MET A 144 -0.09 7.51 -12.81
N LYS A 145 0.12 7.05 -14.04
CA LYS A 145 -0.64 7.51 -15.22
C LYS A 145 -2.11 7.11 -15.14
N ALA A 146 -2.40 5.86 -14.79
CA ALA A 146 -3.76 5.34 -14.68
C ALA A 146 -4.54 6.01 -13.54
N ALA A 147 -3.88 6.31 -12.42
CA ALA A 147 -4.41 7.07 -11.29
C ALA A 147 -4.81 8.49 -11.72
N SER A 148 -3.95 9.17 -12.49
CA SER A 148 -4.21 10.51 -13.04
C SER A 148 -5.42 10.53 -13.98
N VAL A 149 -5.52 9.55 -14.90
CA VAL A 149 -6.65 9.42 -15.84
C VAL A 149 -7.98 9.11 -15.13
N ASN A 150 -7.93 8.28 -14.08
CA ASN A 150 -9.12 7.84 -13.36
C ASN A 150 -9.43 8.68 -12.11
N ASN A 151 -8.66 9.74 -11.87
CA ASN A 151 -8.73 10.58 -10.67
C ASN A 151 -8.70 9.76 -9.37
N ARG A 152 -7.90 8.70 -9.28
CA ARG A 152 -7.81 7.83 -8.09
C ARG A 152 -6.55 8.14 -7.28
N ALA A 153 -6.65 8.07 -5.96
CA ALA A 153 -5.53 8.31 -5.06
C ALA A 153 -4.44 7.25 -5.24
N ILE A 154 -3.19 7.65 -5.05
CA ILE A 154 -2.04 6.74 -5.13
C ILE A 154 -0.95 7.19 -4.15
N ALA A 155 -0.32 6.24 -3.45
CA ALA A 155 0.85 6.49 -2.62
C ALA A 155 1.84 5.32 -2.70
N VAL A 156 3.08 5.55 -2.31
CA VAL A 156 4.10 4.50 -2.23
C VAL A 156 4.12 3.90 -0.83
N MET A 157 4.17 2.57 -0.76
CA MET A 157 4.41 1.82 0.47
C MET A 157 5.68 0.98 0.32
N TYR A 158 6.71 1.30 1.09
CA TYR A 158 7.89 0.45 1.21
C TYR A 158 7.56 -0.76 2.09
N ASP A 159 7.94 -1.95 1.64
CA ASP A 159 7.84 -3.18 2.43
C ASP A 159 9.25 -3.66 2.75
N LEU A 160 9.58 -3.74 4.04
CA LEU A 160 10.90 -4.13 4.53
C LEU A 160 11.20 -5.62 4.38
N SER A 161 10.26 -6.43 3.86
CA SER A 161 10.51 -7.82 3.52
C SER A 161 11.66 -7.95 2.54
N GLY A 162 12.63 -8.79 2.90
CA GLY A 162 13.87 -9.00 2.16
C GLY A 162 15.05 -8.12 2.62
N LEU A 163 14.87 -7.18 3.55
CA LEU A 163 15.97 -6.52 4.26
C LEU A 163 16.74 -7.55 5.09
N LYS A 164 18.05 -7.63 4.90
CA LYS A 164 18.92 -8.59 5.60
C LYS A 164 19.38 -8.05 6.96
N ARG A 165 19.83 -8.97 7.82
CA ARG A 165 20.38 -8.68 9.14
C ARG A 165 21.68 -7.87 9.12
N SER A 166 22.53 -8.13 8.13
CA SER A 166 23.87 -7.57 8.01
C SER A 166 24.05 -6.92 6.64
N ASP A 167 24.88 -5.88 6.60
CA ASP A 167 25.31 -5.17 5.39
C ASP A 167 24.20 -4.44 4.62
N GLU A 168 22.99 -4.35 5.18
CA GLU A 168 21.85 -3.62 4.61
C GLU A 168 21.15 -2.79 5.70
N ASP A 169 20.68 -1.60 5.32
CA ASP A 169 19.92 -0.70 6.19
C ASP A 169 18.92 0.13 5.36
N CYS A 170 18.20 1.03 6.02
CA CYS A 170 17.19 1.87 5.39
C CYS A 170 17.77 2.98 4.47
N SER A 171 19.10 3.15 4.36
CA SER A 171 19.70 4.09 3.41
C SER A 171 19.36 3.74 1.96
N SER A 172 19.12 2.46 1.67
CA SER A 172 18.67 2.01 0.36
C SER A 172 17.32 2.61 -0.03
N ILE A 173 16.42 2.78 0.94
CA ILE A 173 15.09 3.40 0.75
C ILE A 173 15.24 4.90 0.52
N ILE A 174 16.15 5.58 1.23
CA ILE A 174 16.46 7.01 1.00
C ILE A 174 16.86 7.24 -0.46
N GLU A 175 17.78 6.42 -0.97
CA GLU A 175 18.26 6.53 -2.35
C GLU A 175 17.21 6.15 -3.39
N ASP A 176 16.29 5.25 -3.04
CA ASP A 176 15.14 4.94 -3.87
C ASP A 176 14.09 6.06 -3.89
N TRP A 177 13.78 6.66 -2.74
CA TRP A 177 12.86 7.80 -2.66
C TRP A 177 13.35 8.98 -3.50
N LYS A 178 14.65 9.31 -3.42
CA LYS A 178 15.28 10.31 -4.29
C LYS A 178 15.08 9.98 -5.77
N PHE A 179 15.30 8.72 -6.16
CA PHE A 179 15.06 8.25 -7.52
C PHE A 179 13.59 8.40 -7.94
N LEU A 180 12.63 8.02 -7.10
CA LEU A 180 11.21 8.15 -7.39
C LEU A 180 10.78 9.62 -7.54
N VAL A 181 11.24 10.50 -6.66
CA VAL A 181 10.96 11.93 -6.72
C VAL A 181 11.60 12.56 -7.96
N ASP A 182 12.84 12.22 -8.29
CA ASP A 182 13.56 12.87 -9.38
C ASP A 182 13.20 12.34 -10.77
N GLN A 183 13.14 11.02 -10.91
CA GLN A 183 13.01 10.36 -12.22
C GLN A 183 11.55 10.04 -12.56
N ILE A 184 10.78 9.55 -11.59
CA ILE A 184 9.38 9.15 -11.81
C ILE A 184 8.42 10.31 -11.53
N LYS A 185 8.87 11.34 -10.78
CA LYS A 185 8.03 12.46 -10.33
C LYS A 185 6.82 11.97 -9.53
N VAL A 186 6.98 10.97 -8.66
CA VAL A 186 5.86 10.31 -7.97
C VAL A 186 4.94 11.26 -7.21
N THR A 187 5.50 12.30 -6.58
CA THR A 187 4.74 13.33 -5.84
C THR A 187 4.49 14.61 -6.63
N ASP A 188 4.90 14.66 -7.90
CA ASP A 188 4.75 15.81 -8.78
C ASP A 188 4.44 15.38 -10.22
N GLN A 189 3.58 14.37 -10.36
CA GLN A 189 3.27 13.72 -11.63
C GLN A 189 2.63 14.68 -12.63
N SER A 190 2.88 14.50 -13.92
CA SER A 190 2.15 15.26 -14.95
C SER A 190 0.65 14.93 -14.96
N GLY A 191 -0.18 15.86 -15.46
CA GLY A 191 -1.63 15.71 -15.46
C GLY A 191 -2.27 15.97 -14.09
N THR A 192 -3.31 15.21 -13.75
CA THR A 192 -4.01 15.32 -12.48
C THR A 192 -3.11 14.87 -11.33
N LYS A 193 -2.91 15.75 -10.34
CA LYS A 193 -2.19 15.44 -9.11
C LYS A 193 -3.08 14.60 -8.21
N THR A 194 -2.76 13.32 -8.06
CA THR A 194 -3.54 12.36 -7.29
C THR A 194 -2.72 11.66 -6.21
N TYR A 195 -1.46 12.07 -6.00
CA TYR A 195 -0.64 11.48 -4.94
C TYR A 195 -1.30 11.79 -3.59
N LEU A 196 -1.44 10.78 -2.74
CA LEU A 196 -2.11 10.93 -1.46
C LEU A 196 -1.30 11.85 -0.56
N HIS A 197 -1.95 12.87 -0.01
CA HIS A 197 -1.42 13.67 1.06
C HIS A 197 -2.18 13.39 2.37
N HIS A 198 -1.53 13.69 3.48
CA HIS A 198 -2.13 13.71 4.80
C HIS A 198 -1.66 14.98 5.52
N ASN A 199 -2.61 15.77 6.01
CA ASN A 199 -2.35 17.12 6.54
C ASN A 199 -1.53 17.98 5.56
N GLY A 200 -1.83 17.87 4.26
CA GLY A 200 -1.17 18.63 3.19
C GLY A 200 0.21 18.11 2.77
N LYS A 201 0.75 17.07 3.41
CA LYS A 201 2.07 16.48 3.12
C LYS A 201 1.93 15.18 2.33
N PRO A 202 2.77 14.89 1.31
CA PRO A 202 2.72 13.61 0.60
C PRO A 202 2.95 12.45 1.57
N VAL A 203 2.16 11.38 1.44
CA VAL A 203 2.25 10.22 2.31
C VAL A 203 3.28 9.24 1.78
N VAL A 204 4.23 8.84 2.63
CA VAL A 204 5.12 7.70 2.39
C VAL A 204 4.83 6.65 3.44
N ALA A 205 4.39 5.47 3.00
CA ALA A 205 4.12 4.36 3.90
C ALA A 205 5.33 3.42 3.99
N ILE A 206 5.57 2.86 5.18
CA ILE A 206 6.63 1.88 5.40
C ILE A 206 6.06 0.76 6.25
N TRP A 207 6.11 -0.47 5.77
CA TRP A 207 5.55 -1.65 6.42
C TRP A 207 6.65 -2.65 6.80
N GLY A 208 6.48 -3.27 7.97
CA GLY A 208 7.28 -4.42 8.38
C GLY A 208 8.10 -4.19 9.65
N ILE A 209 8.00 -3.03 10.29
CA ILE A 209 8.71 -2.74 11.55
C ILE A 209 7.98 -3.38 12.74
N GLY A 210 8.73 -4.02 13.64
CA GLY A 210 8.22 -4.56 14.90
C GLY A 210 7.72 -6.00 14.86
N PHE A 211 7.77 -6.67 13.70
CA PHE A 211 7.42 -8.09 13.60
C PHE A 211 8.60 -8.97 14.08
N PRO A 212 8.35 -10.00 14.91
CA PRO A 212 9.40 -10.81 15.52
C PRO A 212 10.07 -11.81 14.53
N ASP A 213 9.44 -12.06 13.38
CA ASP A 213 9.92 -12.98 12.35
C ASP A 213 10.87 -12.31 11.34
N ARG A 214 11.22 -11.03 11.55
CA ARG A 214 12.17 -10.30 10.70
C ARG A 214 13.60 -10.65 11.06
N PRO A 215 14.50 -10.77 10.06
CA PRO A 215 15.89 -11.13 10.31
C PRO A 215 16.71 -9.97 10.92
N TYR A 216 16.20 -8.74 10.88
CA TYR A 216 16.90 -7.53 11.32
C TYR A 216 16.47 -7.08 12.72
N ASP A 217 17.35 -6.32 13.35
CA ASP A 217 17.10 -5.62 14.62
C ASP A 217 16.66 -4.17 14.32
N ILE A 218 15.51 -3.75 14.85
CA ILE A 218 14.94 -2.41 14.63
C ILE A 218 15.89 -1.27 15.04
N ARG A 219 16.84 -1.54 15.94
CA ARG A 219 17.84 -0.55 16.39
C ARG A 219 19.00 -0.37 15.41
N ASN A 220 19.22 -1.31 14.50
CA ASN A 220 20.44 -1.40 13.69
C ASN A 220 20.21 -1.18 12.19
N ILE A 221 18.99 -0.83 11.78
CA ILE A 221 18.62 -0.62 10.38
C ILE A 221 18.47 0.85 9.97
N GLY A 222 18.81 1.79 10.86
CA GLY A 222 18.75 3.23 10.59
C GLY A 222 17.34 3.74 10.26
N PHE A 223 16.31 3.18 10.91
CA PHE A 223 14.92 3.51 10.61
C PHE A 223 14.54 4.94 11.03
N ASP A 224 15.05 5.39 12.17
CA ASP A 224 14.94 6.76 12.67
C ASP A 224 15.52 7.78 11.68
N HIS A 225 16.69 7.49 11.10
CA HIS A 225 17.29 8.31 10.05
C HIS A 225 16.45 8.37 8.78
N LEU A 226 15.79 7.26 8.40
CA LEU A 226 14.85 7.26 7.28
C LEU A 226 13.63 8.15 7.56
N ILE A 227 13.05 8.06 8.76
CA ILE A 227 11.92 8.93 9.14
C ILE A 227 12.35 10.39 9.14
N ASP A 228 13.49 10.71 9.74
CA ASP A 228 14.03 12.07 9.76
C ASP A 228 14.25 12.61 8.33
N PHE A 229 14.86 11.82 7.45
CA PHE A 229 15.02 12.19 6.04
C PHE A 229 13.69 12.48 5.34
N LEU A 230 12.70 11.57 5.46
CA LEU A 230 11.39 11.74 4.81
C LEU A 230 10.62 12.95 5.36
N LYS A 231 10.83 13.33 6.62
CA LYS A 231 10.13 14.46 7.23
C LYS A 231 10.86 15.79 7.05
N ASN A 232 12.19 15.79 7.11
CA ASN A 232 12.98 17.01 7.35
C ASN A 232 14.00 17.33 6.25
N ASP A 233 14.28 16.44 5.30
CA ASP A 233 15.16 16.78 4.18
C ASP A 233 14.57 17.96 3.37
N PRO A 234 15.37 19.00 3.04
CA PRO A 234 14.84 20.22 2.42
C PRO A 234 14.32 20.02 1.00
N GLN A 235 14.79 19.00 0.28
CA GLN A 235 14.41 18.73 -1.11
C GLN A 235 13.41 17.59 -1.24
N TYR A 236 13.65 16.49 -0.52
CA TYR A 236 12.93 15.24 -0.64
C TYR A 236 12.06 14.93 0.58
N GLY A 237 12.18 15.72 1.64
CA GLY A 237 11.42 15.57 2.87
C GLY A 237 10.11 16.36 2.84
N GLY A 238 9.55 16.66 4.02
CA GLY A 238 8.22 17.27 4.12
C GLY A 238 7.08 16.27 3.89
N CYS A 239 7.34 14.98 3.97
CA CYS A 239 6.35 13.92 3.88
C CYS A 239 5.63 13.69 5.21
N ALA A 240 4.44 13.11 5.14
CA ALA A 240 3.81 12.42 6.26
C ALA A 240 4.19 10.93 6.18
N VAL A 241 4.63 10.35 7.30
CA VAL A 241 5.06 8.95 7.36
C VAL A 241 3.94 8.09 7.95
N MET A 242 3.53 7.06 7.21
CA MET A 242 2.63 6.01 7.69
C MET A 242 3.42 4.75 8.03
N LEU A 243 3.29 4.22 9.24
CA LEU A 243 4.04 3.04 9.69
C LEU A 243 3.16 1.81 9.85
N GLY A 244 3.50 0.76 9.10
CA GLY A 244 2.91 -0.57 9.18
C GLY A 244 3.57 -1.43 10.25
N VAL A 245 2.82 -1.80 11.28
CA VAL A 245 3.28 -2.51 12.49
C VAL A 245 2.45 -3.79 12.74
N PRO A 246 2.87 -4.68 13.66
CA PRO A 246 2.04 -5.80 14.12
C PRO A 246 0.71 -5.35 14.73
N THR A 247 -0.23 -6.27 14.93
CA THR A 247 -1.54 -5.92 15.48
C THR A 247 -1.49 -5.48 16.92
N PHE A 248 -0.72 -6.18 17.77
CA PHE A 248 -0.67 -5.89 19.20
C PHE A 248 0.51 -4.97 19.57
N TRP A 249 0.83 -4.03 18.68
CA TRP A 249 1.92 -3.06 18.81
C TRP A 249 1.75 -2.14 20.03
N ARG A 250 0.50 -1.78 20.38
CA ARG A 250 0.22 -0.85 21.49
C ARG A 250 0.73 -1.40 22.81
N ASP A 251 0.57 -2.70 23.02
CA ASP A 251 0.97 -3.41 24.24
C ASP A 251 2.32 -4.13 24.10
N LEU A 252 2.96 -4.03 22.93
CA LEU A 252 4.21 -4.72 22.58
C LEU A 252 4.15 -6.21 22.90
N ASN A 253 3.11 -6.91 22.46
CA ASN A 253 2.90 -8.32 22.82
C ASN A 253 2.46 -9.19 21.62
N ALA A 254 2.25 -10.48 21.87
CA ALA A 254 1.74 -11.47 20.92
C ALA A 254 2.50 -11.54 19.58
N ASP A 255 2.09 -10.77 18.58
CA ASP A 255 2.71 -10.71 17.25
C ASP A 255 3.73 -9.58 17.08
N CYS A 256 4.05 -8.89 18.18
CA CYS A 256 4.95 -7.75 18.22
C CYS A 256 6.21 -8.04 19.04
N VAL A 257 7.33 -7.43 18.64
CA VAL A 257 8.53 -7.37 19.49
C VAL A 257 8.23 -6.66 20.81
N HIS A 258 8.85 -7.14 21.89
CA HIS A 258 8.71 -6.59 23.24
C HIS A 258 9.62 -5.37 23.52
N ASP A 259 10.28 -4.80 22.50
CA ASP A 259 11.23 -3.70 22.67
C ASP A 259 10.51 -2.33 22.71
N PRO A 260 10.59 -1.56 23.82
CA PRO A 260 9.99 -0.23 23.93
C PRO A 260 10.45 0.78 22.88
N TYR A 261 11.61 0.57 22.25
CA TYR A 261 12.11 1.41 21.16
C TYR A 261 11.13 1.47 19.97
N LEU A 262 10.29 0.45 19.79
CA LEU A 262 9.23 0.51 18.78
C LEU A 262 8.28 1.70 19.02
N HIS A 263 7.90 1.99 20.27
CA HIS A 263 7.05 3.15 20.58
C HIS A 263 7.77 4.48 20.34
N GLU A 264 9.08 4.53 20.51
CA GLU A 264 9.88 5.72 20.17
C GLU A 264 9.83 5.99 18.65
N LEU A 265 10.05 4.95 17.84
CA LEU A 265 9.93 5.03 16.37
C LEU A 265 8.52 5.43 15.94
N ILE A 266 7.48 4.84 16.54
CA ILE A 266 6.08 5.16 16.24
C ILE A 266 5.79 6.64 16.49
N LYS A 267 6.30 7.22 17.60
CA LYS A 267 6.13 8.64 17.94
C LYS A 267 6.81 9.62 16.96
N MET A 268 7.67 9.14 16.07
CA MET A 268 8.25 9.96 15.00
C MET A 268 7.36 10.03 13.75
N THR A 269 6.32 9.19 13.65
CA THR A 269 5.46 9.04 12.47
C THR A 269 4.21 9.91 12.55
N ASP A 270 3.40 9.94 11.49
CA ASP A 270 2.17 10.73 11.43
C ASP A 270 0.92 9.82 11.43
N ILE A 271 1.04 8.59 10.91
CA ILE A 271 -0.06 7.62 10.81
C ILE A 271 0.44 6.23 11.19
N ILE A 272 -0.36 5.45 11.93
CA ILE A 272 -0.08 4.03 12.21
C ILE A 272 -1.10 3.09 11.55
N LEU A 273 -0.57 2.02 10.94
CA LEU A 273 -1.30 0.94 10.29
C LEU A 273 -0.96 -0.40 10.95
N PRO A 274 -1.73 -0.90 11.93
CA PRO A 274 -1.59 -2.27 12.40
C PRO A 274 -2.00 -3.29 11.32
N TRP A 275 -1.16 -4.29 11.07
CA TRP A 275 -1.45 -5.37 10.13
C TRP A 275 -2.33 -6.45 10.77
N MET A 276 -3.64 -6.32 10.58
CA MET A 276 -4.67 -7.14 11.22
C MET A 276 -5.05 -8.42 10.47
N VAL A 277 -4.49 -8.66 9.28
CA VAL A 277 -4.73 -9.88 8.51
C VAL A 277 -4.35 -11.10 9.36
N GLN A 278 -5.19 -12.14 9.34
CA GLN A 278 -5.07 -13.34 10.17
C GLN A 278 -5.27 -13.16 11.69
N ARG A 279 -5.62 -11.97 12.17
CA ARG A 279 -5.86 -11.75 13.62
C ARG A 279 -7.30 -11.87 14.04
N PHE A 280 -8.24 -11.74 13.11
CA PHE A 280 -9.67 -11.81 13.36
C PHE A 280 -10.34 -12.78 12.38
N THR A 281 -11.43 -13.41 12.80
CA THR A 281 -12.12 -14.43 12.02
C THR A 281 -13.61 -14.47 12.38
N PRO A 282 -14.51 -14.74 11.41
CA PRO A 282 -15.92 -14.92 11.71
C PRO A 282 -16.24 -16.28 12.34
N LEU A 283 -15.22 -17.12 12.57
CA LEU A 283 -15.35 -18.46 13.14
C LEU A 283 -15.30 -18.45 14.68
N ILE A 284 -14.92 -17.33 15.30
CA ILE A 284 -14.87 -17.16 16.75
C ILE A 284 -16.09 -16.35 17.21
N HIS A 285 -16.70 -16.78 18.31
CA HIS A 285 -17.84 -16.08 18.88
C HIS A 285 -17.45 -14.67 19.33
N ASN A 286 -18.23 -13.66 18.90
CA ASN A 286 -18.06 -12.24 19.24
C ASN A 286 -16.68 -11.64 18.90
N ASP A 287 -15.98 -12.18 17.89
CA ASP A 287 -14.64 -11.68 17.54
C ASP A 287 -14.64 -10.22 17.06
N MET A 288 -15.79 -9.73 16.57
CA MET A 288 -15.97 -8.31 16.20
C MET A 288 -16.06 -7.38 17.41
N ASP A 289 -16.43 -7.87 18.60
CA ASP A 289 -16.33 -7.06 19.83
C ASP A 289 -14.85 -6.86 20.20
N ARG A 290 -14.04 -7.92 20.10
CA ARG A 290 -12.58 -7.82 20.30
C ARG A 290 -11.93 -6.90 19.26
N TYR A 291 -12.38 -6.97 18.01
CA TYR A 291 -11.94 -6.06 16.94
C TYR A 291 -12.27 -4.60 17.26
N ARG A 292 -13.52 -4.32 17.66
CA ARG A 292 -13.99 -2.98 18.06
C ARG A 292 -13.16 -2.43 19.22
N ASP A 293 -13.04 -3.20 20.29
CA ASP A 293 -12.41 -2.72 21.53
C ASP A 293 -10.92 -2.42 21.31
N MET A 294 -10.24 -3.25 20.51
CA MET A 294 -8.86 -2.98 20.09
C MET A 294 -8.73 -1.65 19.33
N ILE A 295 -9.61 -1.40 18.35
CA ILE A 295 -9.56 -0.15 17.57
C ILE A 295 -9.81 1.07 18.47
N ILE A 296 -10.75 0.98 19.41
CA ILE A 296 -11.03 2.08 20.35
C ILE A 296 -9.80 2.41 21.19
N ASP A 297 -9.15 1.40 21.76
CA ASP A 297 -7.97 1.58 22.61
C ASP A 297 -6.76 2.08 21.81
N ASP A 298 -6.57 1.58 20.59
CA ASP A 298 -5.50 2.05 19.70
C ASP A 298 -5.72 3.50 19.27
N ILE A 299 -6.94 3.88 18.86
CA ILE A 299 -7.29 5.27 18.52
C ILE A 299 -7.01 6.19 19.72
N LYS A 300 -7.35 5.75 20.94
CA LYS A 300 -7.09 6.52 22.16
C LYS A 300 -5.58 6.75 22.35
N TRP A 301 -4.78 5.69 22.27
CA TRP A 301 -3.31 5.81 22.39
C TRP A 301 -2.74 6.74 21.32
N CYS A 302 -3.17 6.58 20.07
CA CYS A 302 -2.73 7.40 18.95
C CYS A 302 -3.06 8.88 19.15
N ARG A 303 -4.27 9.18 19.66
CA ARG A 303 -4.67 10.55 20.00
C ARG A 303 -3.79 11.17 21.08
N GLU A 304 -3.43 10.41 22.12
CA GLU A 304 -2.53 10.87 23.19
C GLU A 304 -1.09 11.13 22.66
N ALA A 305 -0.66 10.37 21.65
CA ALA A 305 0.63 10.52 20.99
C ALA A 305 0.66 11.54 19.83
N GLY A 306 -0.50 12.10 19.43
CA GLY A 306 -0.60 13.01 18.29
C GLY A 306 -0.42 12.33 16.92
N ILE A 307 -0.75 11.04 16.84
CA ILE A 307 -0.66 10.20 15.63
C ILE A 307 -2.08 9.86 15.17
N ASP A 308 -2.29 9.77 13.86
CA ASP A 308 -3.56 9.29 13.31
C ASP A 308 -3.55 7.76 13.13
N TYR A 309 -4.70 7.11 13.29
CA TYR A 309 -4.85 5.65 13.24
C TYR A 309 -5.61 5.19 12.01
N VAL A 310 -5.12 4.16 11.32
CA VAL A 310 -5.82 3.51 10.20
C VAL A 310 -5.92 1.99 10.44
N PRO A 311 -7.10 1.44 10.77
CA PRO A 311 -7.27 0.00 10.90
C PRO A 311 -7.12 -0.69 9.53
N CYS A 312 -6.64 -1.93 9.59
CA CYS A 312 -6.59 -2.84 8.47
C CYS A 312 -7.82 -3.75 8.45
N VAL A 313 -8.38 -3.98 7.26
CA VAL A 313 -9.48 -4.91 7.01
C VAL A 313 -9.14 -5.84 5.85
N CYS A 314 -9.66 -7.07 5.85
CA CYS A 314 -9.52 -7.98 4.72
C CYS A 314 -10.83 -8.74 4.44
N PRO A 315 -11.12 -9.15 3.19
CA PRO A 315 -12.36 -9.85 2.88
C PRO A 315 -12.40 -11.29 3.42
N GLY A 316 -11.24 -11.86 3.70
CA GLY A 316 -10.99 -13.21 4.18
C GLY A 316 -9.51 -13.52 3.99
N PHE A 317 -9.12 -14.79 4.16
CA PHE A 317 -7.74 -15.22 4.02
C PHE A 317 -7.63 -16.70 3.63
N SER A 318 -6.72 -17.01 2.71
CA SER A 318 -6.39 -18.37 2.29
C SER A 318 -4.96 -18.43 1.76
N TRP A 319 -4.20 -19.42 2.21
CA TRP A 319 -2.81 -19.64 1.79
C TRP A 319 -2.48 -21.14 1.72
N HIS A 320 -3.50 -21.96 1.43
CA HIS A 320 -3.40 -23.41 1.33
C HIS A 320 -2.26 -23.82 0.39
N ASN A 321 -2.24 -23.29 -0.83
CA ASN A 321 -1.23 -23.67 -1.81
C ASN A 321 0.16 -23.21 -1.42
N LEU A 322 0.30 -22.01 -0.85
CA LEU A 322 1.59 -21.51 -0.36
C LEU A 322 2.10 -22.33 0.84
N SER A 323 1.22 -22.65 1.79
CA SER A 323 1.58 -23.39 3.01
C SER A 323 2.13 -24.79 2.74
N ARG A 324 1.75 -25.42 1.62
CA ARG A 324 2.33 -26.70 1.17
C ARG A 324 3.85 -26.64 0.96
N PHE A 325 4.42 -25.45 0.78
CA PHE A 325 5.86 -25.24 0.61
C PHE A 325 6.50 -24.62 1.85
N GLU A 326 5.87 -23.61 2.43
CA GLU A 326 6.43 -22.86 3.56
C GLU A 326 6.28 -23.64 4.88
N PHE A 327 5.22 -24.44 5.01
CA PHE A 327 4.86 -25.19 6.21
C PHE A 327 4.41 -26.62 5.82
N PRO A 328 5.31 -27.47 5.28
CA PRO A 328 4.96 -28.78 4.75
C PRO A 328 4.29 -29.70 5.79
N ASP A 329 4.61 -29.51 7.08
CA ASP A 329 4.04 -30.27 8.19
C ASP A 329 2.75 -29.67 8.76
N ASP A 330 2.33 -28.49 8.28
CA ASP A 330 1.18 -27.73 8.77
C ASP A 330 0.48 -27.05 7.59
N VAL A 331 0.04 -27.87 6.64
CA VAL A 331 -0.71 -27.41 5.47
C VAL A 331 -2.04 -26.83 5.90
N LYS A 332 -2.24 -25.57 5.54
CA LYS A 332 -3.31 -24.74 6.08
C LYS A 332 -4.61 -25.00 5.33
N PRO A 333 -5.78 -24.92 5.97
CA PRO A 333 -7.03 -25.15 5.29
C PRO A 333 -7.28 -24.06 4.24
N LEU A 334 -7.88 -24.47 3.12
CA LEU A 334 -8.39 -23.55 2.11
C LEU A 334 -9.49 -22.68 2.75
N GLY A 335 -9.43 -21.37 2.54
CA GLY A 335 -10.35 -20.43 3.19
C GLY A 335 -10.19 -20.41 4.72
N SER A 336 -8.94 -20.41 5.21
CA SER A 336 -8.61 -20.35 6.65
C SER A 336 -9.37 -19.25 7.41
N ILE A 337 -9.67 -18.14 6.74
CA ILE A 337 -10.68 -17.16 7.20
C ILE A 337 -11.72 -17.01 6.09
N PRO A 338 -12.93 -17.57 6.26
CA PRO A 338 -13.93 -17.59 5.20
C PRO A 338 -14.56 -16.21 5.00
N ARG A 339 -14.84 -15.85 3.75
CA ARG A 339 -15.42 -14.55 3.39
C ARG A 339 -16.91 -14.45 3.71
N GLN A 340 -17.61 -15.59 3.68
CA GLN A 340 -19.03 -15.75 4.01
C GLN A 340 -19.93 -14.80 3.22
N GLY A 341 -19.73 -14.76 1.90
CA GLY A 341 -20.47 -13.90 0.99
C GLY A 341 -20.27 -12.41 1.26
N GLY A 342 -19.14 -12.03 1.87
CA GLY A 342 -18.81 -10.66 2.27
C GLY A 342 -19.27 -10.25 3.66
N ARG A 343 -19.90 -11.15 4.44
CA ARG A 343 -20.33 -10.83 5.80
C ARG A 343 -19.16 -10.41 6.69
N PHE A 344 -18.08 -11.19 6.69
CA PHE A 344 -16.89 -10.89 7.50
C PHE A 344 -16.25 -9.56 7.10
N TYR A 345 -16.16 -9.30 5.79
CA TYR A 345 -15.60 -8.04 5.28
C TYR A 345 -16.43 -6.83 5.73
N TRP A 346 -17.74 -6.91 5.55
CA TRP A 346 -18.65 -5.82 5.92
C TRP A 346 -18.68 -5.58 7.44
N GLN A 347 -18.60 -6.65 8.24
CA GLN A 347 -18.52 -6.53 9.69
C GLN A 347 -17.27 -5.77 10.13
N GLN A 348 -16.09 -6.08 9.58
CA GLN A 348 -14.87 -5.32 9.88
C GLN A 348 -15.01 -3.86 9.47
N LEU A 349 -15.43 -3.58 8.23
CA LEU A 349 -15.61 -2.21 7.71
C LEU A 349 -16.55 -1.38 8.61
N SER A 350 -17.75 -1.90 8.86
CA SER A 350 -18.76 -1.20 9.65
C SER A 350 -18.37 -1.06 11.13
N THR A 351 -17.67 -2.05 11.70
CA THR A 351 -17.18 -2.00 13.08
C THR A 351 -16.05 -1.01 13.25
N ALA A 352 -15.10 -0.95 12.31
CA ALA A 352 -14.02 0.04 12.31
C ALA A 352 -14.58 1.47 12.26
N MET A 353 -15.55 1.72 11.37
CA MET A 353 -16.23 3.03 11.30
C MET A 353 -17.02 3.34 12.57
N LEU A 354 -17.71 2.36 13.15
CA LEU A 354 -18.42 2.51 14.42
C LEU A 354 -17.48 2.85 15.59
N ALA A 355 -16.29 2.25 15.60
CA ALA A 355 -15.25 2.49 16.60
C ALA A 355 -14.55 3.86 16.45
N GLY A 356 -14.87 4.62 15.39
CA GLY A 356 -14.37 5.97 15.17
C GLY A 356 -13.22 6.08 14.17
N ALA A 357 -12.95 5.04 13.37
CA ALA A 357 -11.95 5.13 12.32
C ALA A 357 -12.34 6.17 11.26
N GLU A 358 -11.42 7.08 10.96
CA GLU A 358 -11.58 8.11 9.91
C GLU A 358 -10.90 7.73 8.60
N MET A 359 -10.13 6.65 8.59
CA MET A 359 -9.37 6.11 7.45
C MET A 359 -9.47 4.59 7.52
N ILE A 360 -9.42 3.88 6.39
CA ILE A 360 -9.39 2.41 6.39
C ILE A 360 -8.40 1.93 5.34
N TYR A 361 -7.53 0.99 5.74
CA TYR A 361 -6.67 0.26 4.83
C TYR A 361 -7.27 -1.11 4.51
N VAL A 362 -7.37 -1.45 3.22
CA VAL A 362 -7.83 -2.76 2.76
C VAL A 362 -6.63 -3.61 2.34
N ALA A 363 -6.43 -4.73 3.02
CA ALA A 363 -5.53 -5.79 2.60
C ALA A 363 -6.34 -6.86 1.84
N MET A 364 -6.28 -6.96 0.52
CA MET A 364 -5.50 -6.18 -0.46
C MET A 364 -6.31 -6.02 -1.76
N PHE A 365 -5.85 -5.19 -2.70
CA PHE A 365 -6.47 -5.08 -4.02
C PHE A 365 -6.32 -6.36 -4.85
N ASP A 366 -5.08 -6.83 -5.06
CA ASP A 366 -4.74 -7.89 -6.03
C ASP A 366 -4.10 -9.16 -5.43
N GLU A 367 -3.95 -9.27 -4.12
CA GLU A 367 -3.23 -10.39 -3.47
C GLU A 367 -4.03 -11.70 -3.45
N VAL A 368 -3.98 -12.43 -4.57
CA VAL A 368 -4.65 -13.74 -4.73
C VAL A 368 -3.91 -14.90 -4.08
N ASN A 369 -2.65 -14.73 -3.69
CA ASN A 369 -1.87 -15.74 -2.97
C ASN A 369 -2.27 -15.89 -1.50
N GLU A 370 -2.71 -14.81 -0.85
CA GLU A 370 -3.21 -14.84 0.53
C GLU A 370 -4.73 -14.85 0.62
N GLY A 371 -5.43 -14.91 -0.52
CA GLY A 371 -6.88 -14.95 -0.53
C GLY A 371 -7.52 -13.66 -0.02
N THR A 372 -6.79 -12.55 -0.03
CA THR A 372 -7.19 -11.23 0.50
C THR A 372 -7.64 -10.26 -0.59
N ALA A 373 -7.50 -10.62 -1.88
CA ALA A 373 -7.84 -9.77 -3.01
C ALA A 373 -9.32 -9.30 -3.02
N ILE A 374 -9.53 -8.00 -3.27
CA ILE A 374 -10.88 -7.41 -3.49
C ILE A 374 -11.22 -7.20 -4.96
N PHE A 375 -10.24 -7.28 -5.88
CA PHE A 375 -10.49 -7.17 -7.32
C PHE A 375 -11.32 -8.35 -7.87
N LYS A 376 -11.61 -8.36 -9.18
CA LYS A 376 -12.49 -9.36 -9.77
C LYS A 376 -11.84 -10.76 -9.77
N VAL A 377 -12.49 -11.71 -9.10
CA VAL A 377 -12.08 -13.13 -9.02
C VAL A 377 -13.24 -14.00 -9.51
N THR A 378 -12.93 -15.07 -10.22
CA THR A 378 -13.94 -16.03 -10.71
C THR A 378 -14.40 -16.98 -9.60
N ASP A 379 -15.70 -17.28 -9.59
CA ASP A 379 -16.31 -18.37 -8.82
C ASP A 379 -16.07 -19.75 -9.46
N ASN A 380 -15.47 -19.76 -10.66
CA ASN A 380 -15.17 -20.96 -11.45
C ASN A 380 -13.66 -21.05 -11.73
N PRO A 381 -12.82 -21.29 -10.70
CA PRO A 381 -11.38 -21.43 -10.88
C PRO A 381 -11.02 -22.71 -11.64
N PRO A 382 -9.76 -22.87 -12.08
CA PRO A 382 -9.30 -24.09 -12.73
C PRO A 382 -9.41 -25.31 -11.82
N ARG A 383 -9.60 -26.48 -12.43
CA ARG A 383 -9.59 -27.76 -11.71
C ARG A 383 -8.16 -28.32 -11.72
N SER A 384 -7.73 -28.79 -10.55
CA SER A 384 -6.44 -29.45 -10.35
C SER A 384 -6.60 -30.50 -9.25
N GLU A 385 -5.92 -31.62 -9.38
CA GLU A 385 -5.83 -32.64 -8.32
C GLU A 385 -4.90 -32.19 -7.18
N VAL A 386 -4.10 -31.15 -7.43
CA VAL A 386 -3.01 -30.71 -6.54
C VAL A 386 -3.27 -29.31 -6.00
N ALA A 387 -3.49 -28.32 -6.87
CA ALA A 387 -3.76 -26.94 -6.48
C ALA A 387 -5.24 -26.74 -6.12
N LYS A 388 -5.52 -26.02 -5.04
CA LYS A 388 -6.89 -25.73 -4.59
C LYS A 388 -7.18 -24.24 -4.57
N PHE A 389 -8.38 -23.84 -4.95
CA PHE A 389 -8.75 -22.42 -5.04
C PHE A 389 -10.02 -22.15 -4.24
N VAL A 390 -10.04 -21.04 -3.49
CA VAL A 390 -11.28 -20.52 -2.91
C VAL A 390 -12.15 -19.95 -4.03
N ASP A 391 -13.46 -20.05 -3.81
CA ASP A 391 -14.47 -19.45 -4.67
C ASP A 391 -14.93 -18.09 -4.11
N MET A 392 -16.02 -17.56 -4.65
CA MET A 392 -16.62 -16.28 -4.27
C MET A 392 -17.88 -16.46 -3.42
N ASP A 393 -18.08 -17.63 -2.80
CA ASP A 393 -19.31 -17.99 -2.07
C ASP A 393 -20.59 -17.81 -2.93
N GLY A 394 -20.50 -18.06 -4.25
CA GLY A 394 -21.59 -17.83 -5.19
C GLY A 394 -21.91 -16.35 -5.45
N LYS A 395 -21.02 -15.43 -5.10
CA LYS A 395 -21.17 -13.99 -5.36
C LYS A 395 -20.61 -13.58 -6.73
N PRO A 396 -21.09 -12.47 -7.31
CA PRO A 396 -20.49 -11.89 -8.52
C PRO A 396 -18.99 -11.62 -8.36
N SER A 397 -18.22 -11.71 -9.45
CA SER A 397 -16.76 -11.52 -9.41
C SER A 397 -16.34 -10.16 -8.84
N ASP A 398 -17.16 -9.14 -9.05
CA ASP A 398 -16.96 -7.76 -8.59
C ASP A 398 -17.52 -7.45 -7.18
N TRP A 399 -17.95 -8.47 -6.43
CA TRP A 399 -18.64 -8.31 -5.15
C TRP A 399 -17.87 -7.44 -4.16
N TYR A 400 -16.58 -7.71 -4.00
CA TYR A 400 -15.75 -7.02 -3.01
C TYR A 400 -15.36 -5.61 -3.46
N LEU A 401 -15.18 -5.35 -4.76
CA LEU A 401 -15.04 -3.98 -5.28
C LEU A 401 -16.26 -3.13 -4.94
N TRP A 402 -17.46 -3.66 -5.14
CA TRP A 402 -18.70 -2.95 -4.83
C TRP A 402 -18.88 -2.69 -3.32
N LEU A 403 -18.59 -3.68 -2.47
CA LEU A 403 -18.65 -3.48 -1.02
C LEU A 403 -17.68 -2.39 -0.55
N THR A 404 -16.46 -2.38 -1.08
CA THR A 404 -15.47 -1.32 -0.77
C THR A 404 -15.99 0.04 -1.20
N GLY A 405 -16.57 0.15 -2.40
CA GLY A 405 -17.18 1.38 -2.89
C GLY A 405 -18.34 1.89 -2.03
N GLU A 406 -19.21 0.99 -1.56
CA GLU A 406 -20.31 1.34 -0.65
C GLU A 406 -19.80 1.81 0.71
N ALA A 407 -18.78 1.15 1.26
CA ALA A 407 -18.13 1.58 2.50
C ALA A 407 -17.43 2.94 2.34
N ALA A 408 -16.80 3.20 1.18
CA ALA A 408 -16.13 4.47 0.91
C ALA A 408 -17.13 5.65 0.90
N LYS A 409 -18.35 5.45 0.37
CA LYS A 409 -19.43 6.45 0.46
C LYS A 409 -19.81 6.74 1.91
N ILE A 410 -19.84 5.73 2.78
CA ILE A 410 -20.13 5.92 4.21
C ILE A 410 -19.02 6.71 4.88
N LEU A 411 -17.75 6.36 4.64
CA LEU A 411 -16.60 7.04 5.26
C LEU A 411 -16.49 8.51 4.82
N ARG A 412 -16.83 8.82 3.56
CA ARG A 412 -16.97 10.19 3.04
C ARG A 412 -18.25 10.91 3.50
N LYS A 413 -19.09 10.27 4.33
CA LYS A 413 -20.35 10.80 4.87
C LYS A 413 -21.42 11.08 3.80
N GLU A 414 -21.32 10.43 2.64
CA GLU A 414 -22.33 10.47 1.56
C GLU A 414 -23.51 9.55 1.87
N LYS A 415 -23.32 8.57 2.77
CA LYS A 415 -24.34 7.65 3.26
C LYS A 415 -24.21 7.45 4.79
N PRO A 416 -25.30 7.16 5.50
CA PRO A 416 -25.23 6.79 6.91
C PRO A 416 -24.58 5.41 7.08
N LEU A 417 -23.93 5.21 8.24
CA LEU A 417 -23.39 3.91 8.61
C LEU A 417 -24.50 2.86 8.71
N ASN A 418 -24.28 1.69 8.11
CA ASN A 418 -25.17 0.54 8.20
C ASN A 418 -24.37 -0.71 8.61
N LEU A 419 -24.77 -1.35 9.70
CA LEU A 419 -24.14 -2.57 10.20
C LEU A 419 -24.52 -3.82 9.40
N LYS A 420 -25.65 -3.77 8.67
CA LYS A 420 -26.04 -4.85 7.77
C LYS A 420 -25.40 -4.64 6.41
N ILE A 421 -24.94 -5.74 5.81
CA ILE A 421 -24.39 -5.74 4.46
C ILE A 421 -25.42 -5.11 3.49
N PRO A 422 -25.00 -4.18 2.62
CA PRO A 422 -25.91 -3.60 1.65
C PRO A 422 -26.41 -4.67 0.68
N GLN A 423 -27.59 -4.42 0.11
CA GLN A 423 -28.16 -5.21 -0.98
C GLN A 423 -27.94 -4.47 -2.30
N ARG A 424 -27.69 -5.22 -3.37
CA ARG A 424 -27.61 -4.70 -4.73
C ARG A 424 -28.99 -4.54 -5.34
#